data_AF-A0A497K681-F1
#
_entry.id   AF-A0A497K681-F1
#
_cell.length_a   1.000
_cell.length_b   1.000
_cell.length_c   1.000
_cell.angle_alpha   90.00
_cell.angle_beta   90.00
_cell.angle_gamma   90.00
#
_symmetry.space_group_name_H-M   'P 1'
#
loop_
_entity.id
_entity.type
_entity.pdbx_description
1 polymer ?
#
loop_
_entity_poly.entity_id
_entity_poly.type
_entity_poly.pdbx_seq_one_letter_code
_entity_poly.pdbx_strand_id
1 'polypeptide(L)'
;MGEVKLLVSEASPRDVGRKIARIPPKAMVELQVSVGDIVEIVGKKSTCAIVWPLNVENCGDEIKIDGFLRRSAGVSLNTTFTLRKPRLGRHGS
;
A
#
# COMPACT_ATOMS: atom_id res chain seq x y z
N MET A 1 16.03 7.12 -1.46
CA MET A 1 14.59 7.00 -1.14
C MET A 1 14.12 5.70 -1.78
N GLY A 2 13.55 4.77 -1.00
CA GLY A 2 12.99 3.54 -1.56
C GLY A 2 11.62 3.81 -2.18
N GLU A 3 11.46 3.48 -3.46
CA GLU A 3 10.19 3.43 -4.16
C GLU A 3 10.05 2.07 -4.83
N VAL A 4 8.86 1.50 -4.78
CA VAL A 4 8.57 0.19 -5.39
C VAL A 4 7.34 0.30 -6.24
N LYS A 5 7.31 -0.43 -7.36
CA LYS A 5 6.14 -0.47 -8.24
C LYS A 5 5.34 -1.72 -7.93
N LEU A 6 4.10 -1.52 -7.49
CA LEU A 6 3.18 -2.63 -7.22
C LEU A 6 1.96 -2.54 -8.13
N LEU A 7 1.34 -3.68 -8.37
CA LEU A 7 0.13 -3.86 -9.13
C LEU A 7 -1.09 -3.81 -8.21
N VAL A 8 -2.07 -2.97 -8.55
CA VAL A 8 -3.31 -2.83 -7.80
C VAL A 8 -4.18 -4.07 -7.96
N SER A 9 -4.45 -4.74 -6.84
CA SER A 9 -5.42 -5.82 -6.72
C SER A 9 -6.60 -5.43 -5.87
N GLU A 10 -7.72 -6.09 -6.12
CA GLU A 10 -8.96 -5.88 -5.39
C GLU A 10 -8.84 -6.40 -3.94
N ALA A 11 -9.02 -5.52 -2.97
CA ALA A 11 -9.20 -5.93 -1.58
C ALA A 11 -10.59 -6.55 -1.38
N SER A 12 -10.69 -7.49 -0.45
CA SER A 12 -11.98 -8.06 -0.10
C SER A 12 -12.94 -6.99 0.45
N PRO A 13 -14.24 -7.06 0.14
CA PRO A 13 -15.23 -6.08 0.60
C PRO A 13 -15.36 -5.99 2.13
N ARG A 14 -14.79 -6.95 2.88
CA ARG A 14 -14.71 -6.91 4.34
C ARG A 14 -13.66 -5.95 4.90
N ASP A 15 -12.66 -5.56 4.11
CA ASP A 15 -11.60 -4.62 4.50
C ASP A 15 -11.94 -3.16 4.07
N VAL A 16 -13.11 -2.94 3.48
CA VAL A 16 -13.59 -1.64 2.97
C VAL A 16 -13.74 -0.63 4.11
N GLY A 17 -13.25 0.60 3.90
CA GLY A 17 -13.43 1.72 4.83
C GLY A 17 -12.36 1.87 5.92
N ARG A 18 -11.42 0.93 6.05
CA ARG A 18 -10.34 1.00 7.07
C ARG A 18 -9.04 1.64 6.59
N LYS A 19 -8.93 2.01 5.31
CA LYS A 19 -7.72 2.60 4.69
C LYS A 19 -6.45 1.75 4.88
N ILE A 20 -6.63 0.42 4.87
CA ILE A 20 -5.56 -0.55 5.02
C ILE A 20 -5.03 -0.92 3.62
N ALA A 21 -3.72 -0.92 3.45
CA ALA A 21 -3.03 -1.37 2.25
C ALA A 21 -2.22 -2.63 2.59
N ARG A 22 -2.64 -3.77 2.04
CA ARG A 22 -1.94 -5.04 2.28
C ARG A 22 -0.81 -5.23 1.29
N ILE A 23 0.42 -5.08 1.77
CA ILE A 23 1.64 -5.22 0.97
C ILE A 23 2.38 -6.51 1.32
N PRO A 24 3.06 -7.13 0.34
CA PRO A 24 3.84 -8.33 0.56
C PRO A 24 5.06 -7.99 1.42
N PRO A 25 5.54 -8.93 2.25
CA PRO A 25 6.69 -8.72 3.13
C PRO A 25 7.95 -8.32 2.34
N LYS A 26 8.11 -8.82 1.11
CA LYS A 26 9.19 -8.43 0.19
C LYS A 26 9.21 -6.91 -0.06
N ALA A 27 8.06 -6.34 -0.46
CA ALA A 27 7.93 -4.91 -0.68
C ALA A 27 8.11 -4.09 0.61
N MET A 28 7.72 -4.63 1.77
CA MET A 28 7.96 -3.99 3.07
C MET A 28 9.46 -3.85 3.37
N VAL A 29 10.23 -4.91 3.09
CA VAL A 29 11.70 -4.91 3.27
C VAL A 29 12.36 -3.94 2.29
N GLU A 30 11.95 -3.94 1.02
CA GLU A 30 12.47 -3.01 0.00
C GLU A 30 12.20 -1.54 0.34
N LEU A 31 11.00 -1.23 0.83
CA LEU A 31 10.63 0.11 1.29
C LEU A 31 11.15 0.45 2.69
N GLN A 32 11.68 -0.54 3.43
CA GLN A 32 12.04 -0.45 4.85
C GLN A 32 10.89 0.09 5.73
N VAL A 33 9.68 -0.43 5.54
CA VAL A 33 8.47 -0.09 6.31
C VAL A 33 8.06 -1.26 7.22
N SER A 34 7.28 -0.97 8.26
CA SER A 34 6.79 -1.96 9.22
C SER A 34 5.27 -1.96 9.31
N VAL A 35 4.69 -2.98 9.92
CA VAL A 35 3.24 -3.06 10.15
C VAL A 35 2.79 -1.86 10.99
N GLY A 36 1.73 -1.19 10.56
CA GLY A 36 1.21 0.02 11.22
C GLY A 36 1.91 1.31 10.78
N ASP A 37 3.00 1.24 10.01
CA ASP A 37 3.56 2.41 9.35
C ASP A 37 2.59 2.91 8.26
N ILE A 38 2.71 4.18 7.87
CA ILE A 38 1.90 4.74 6.79
C ILE A 38 2.75 4.70 5.52
N VAL A 39 2.14 4.35 4.39
CA VAL A 39 2.76 4.43 3.07
C VAL A 39 2.03 5.40 2.15
N GLU A 40 2.78 6.03 1.25
CA GLU A 40 2.25 6.92 0.23
C GLU A 40 2.13 6.18 -1.10
N ILE A 41 0.90 6.16 -1.62
CA ILE A 41 0.52 5.58 -2.89
C ILE A 41 0.47 6.71 -3.90
N VAL A 42 1.37 6.68 -4.88
CA VAL A 42 1.49 7.70 -5.93
C VAL A 42 0.92 7.14 -7.23
N GLY A 43 -0.33 7.53 -7.52
CA GLY A 43 -1.04 7.22 -8.76
C GLY A 43 -1.27 8.48 -9.60
N LYS A 44 -2.51 8.68 -10.05
CA LYS A 44 -2.94 9.99 -10.59
C LYS A 44 -3.00 11.06 -9.51
N LYS A 45 -3.28 10.64 -8.27
CA LYS A 45 -3.26 11.43 -7.05
C LYS A 45 -2.44 10.68 -6.02
N SER A 46 -1.80 11.42 -5.13
CA SER A 46 -1.14 10.87 -3.95
C SER A 46 -2.18 10.60 -2.86
N THR A 47 -2.12 9.41 -2.25
CA THR A 47 -2.94 9.06 -1.09
C THR A 47 -2.11 8.29 -0.07
N CYS A 48 -2.51 8.32 1.19
CA CYS A 48 -1.84 7.60 2.26
C CYS A 48 -2.68 6.39 2.71
N ALA A 49 -2.01 5.31 3.07
CA ALA A 49 -2.65 4.10 3.60
C ALA A 49 -1.80 3.47 4.71
N ILE A 50 -2.44 2.72 5.59
CA ILE A 50 -1.75 2.01 6.67
C ILE A 50 -1.21 0.69 6.14
N VAL A 51 0.07 0.42 6.38
CA VAL A 51 0.76 -0.81 6.00
C VAL A 51 0.25 -1.97 6.82
N TRP A 52 -0.15 -3.02 6.10
CA TRP A 52 -0.51 -4.30 6.69
C TRP A 52 0.18 -5.44 5.93
N PRO A 53 0.64 -6.49 6.63
CA PRO A 53 1.28 -7.61 5.97
C PRO A 53 0.24 -8.44 5.21
N LEU A 54 0.60 -8.83 4.00
CA LEU A 54 -0.17 -9.79 3.22
C LEU A 54 0.25 -11.21 3.63
N ASN A 55 -0.72 -12.06 4.01
CA ASN A 55 -0.49 -13.45 4.45
C ASN A 55 -0.19 -14.41 3.28
N VAL A 56 0.41 -13.91 2.20
CA VAL A 56 0.68 -14.70 1.00
C VAL A 56 2.17 -14.60 0.72
N GLU A 57 2.90 -15.66 1.09
CA GLU A 57 4.35 -15.73 0.93
C GLU A 57 4.78 -15.73 -0.55
N ASN A 58 3.87 -16.09 -1.46
CA ASN A 58 4.12 -16.17 -2.91
C ASN A 58 3.36 -15.11 -3.73
N CYS A 59 2.83 -14.07 -3.09
CA CYS A 59 2.34 -12.91 -3.83
C CYS A 59 3.55 -12.19 -4.43
N GLY A 60 3.53 -11.96 -5.74
CA GLY A 60 4.50 -11.10 -6.41
C GLY A 60 4.34 -9.63 -6.02
N ASP A 61 4.61 -8.74 -6.95
CA ASP A 61 4.51 -7.28 -6.76
C ASP A 61 3.04 -6.79 -6.78
N GLU A 62 2.15 -7.44 -6.02
CA GLU A 62 0.72 -7.10 -5.88
C GLU A 62 0.44 -6.42 -4.55
N ILE A 63 -0.54 -5.51 -4.52
CA ILE A 63 -1.07 -4.92 -3.30
C ILE A 63 -2.58 -4.92 -3.30
N LYS A 64 -3.17 -5.27 -2.16
CA LYS A 64 -4.62 -5.22 -1.99
C LYS A 64 -5.01 -3.91 -1.32
N ILE A 65 -5.70 -3.07 -2.08
CA ILE A 65 -6.26 -1.80 -1.60
C ILE A 65 -7.76 -1.77 -1.80
N ASP A 66 -8.43 -1.07 -0.89
CA ASP A 66 -9.86 -0.86 -0.95
C ASP A 66 -10.27 0.06 -2.13
N GLY A 67 -11.53 -0.08 -2.57
CA GLY A 67 -12.12 0.75 -3.61
C GLY A 67 -12.09 2.25 -3.30
N PHE A 68 -12.18 2.66 -2.02
CA PHE A 68 -12.02 4.07 -1.64
C PHE A 68 -10.59 4.56 -1.86
N LEU A 69 -9.58 3.82 -1.40
CA LEU A 69 -8.17 4.17 -1.60
C LEU A 69 -7.82 4.27 -3.08
N ARG A 70 -8.29 3.31 -3.87
CA ARG A 70 -8.12 3.30 -5.33
C ARG A 70 -8.69 4.58 -5.97
N ARG A 71 -9.92 4.95 -5.59
CA ARG A 71 -10.60 6.16 -6.09
C ARG A 71 -9.91 7.44 -5.62
N SER A 72 -9.41 7.48 -4.38
CA SER A 72 -8.62 8.59 -3.84
C SER A 72 -7.29 8.77 -4.57
N ALA A 73 -6.57 7.69 -4.85
CA ALA A 73 -5.34 7.68 -5.64
C ALA A 73 -5.56 7.90 -7.15
N GLY A 74 -6.80 7.73 -7.62
CA GLY A 74 -7.15 7.77 -9.03
C GLY A 74 -6.49 6.66 -9.86
N VAL A 75 -6.25 5.49 -9.27
CA VAL A 75 -5.68 4.31 -9.95
C VAL A 75 -6.79 3.32 -10.34
N SER A 76 -6.53 2.45 -11.31
CA SER A 76 -7.45 1.40 -11.75
C SER A 76 -6.99 0.03 -11.25
N LEU A 77 -7.90 -0.96 -11.24
CA LEU A 77 -7.50 -2.36 -11.01
C LEU A 77 -6.53 -2.82 -12.10
N ASN A 78 -5.62 -3.74 -11.76
CA ASN A 78 -4.64 -4.31 -12.68
C ASN A 78 -3.69 -3.26 -13.29
N THR A 79 -3.51 -2.13 -12.62
CA THR A 79 -2.58 -1.07 -13.03
C THR A 79 -1.40 -1.02 -12.07
N THR A 80 -0.21 -0.67 -12.56
CA THR A 80 0.96 -0.45 -11.71
C THR A 80 0.97 0.98 -11.17
N PHE A 81 1.41 1.15 -9.93
CA PHE A 81 1.58 2.45 -9.30
C PHE A 81 2.85 2.46 -8.46
N THR A 82 3.32 3.65 -8.11
CA THR A 82 4.53 3.80 -7.31
C THR A 82 4.16 3.93 -5.85
N LEU A 83 4.75 3.09 -5.03
CA LEU A 83 4.67 3.15 -3.59
C LEU A 83 5.93 3.77 -3.03
N ARG A 84 5.74 4.71 -2.11
CA ARG A 84 6.82 5.46 -1.49
C ARG A 84 6.65 5.44 0.00
N LYS A 85 7.77 5.30 0.72
CA LYS A 85 7.80 5.50 2.16
C LYS A 85 7.63 7.01 2.46
N PRO A 86 6.55 7.44 3.12
CA PRO A 86 6.42 8.80 3.58
C PRO A 86 7.43 9.04 4.70
N ARG A 87 7.86 10.29 4.85
CA ARG A 87 8.57 10.73 6.06
C ARG A 87 7.56 10.81 7.20
N LEU A 88 7.01 9.69 7.66
CA LEU A 88 6.22 9.70 8.88
C LEU A 88 7.17 9.83 10.05
N GLY A 89 7.26 11.05 10.60
CA GLY A 89 7.99 11.31 11.83
C GLY A 89 7.37 10.49 12.95
N ARG A 90 8.15 9.57 13.54
CA ARG A 90 7.76 8.83 14.74
C ARG A 90 7.40 9.83 15.84
N HIS A 91 6.13 9.85 16.26
CA HIS A 91 5.81 10.27 17.61
C HIS A 91 5.75 9.01 18.45
N GLY A 92 6.84 8.76 19.17
CA GLY A 92 6.87 7.74 20.20
C GLY A 92 6.01 8.16 21.40
N SER A 93 5.45 7.16 22.07
CA SER A 93 5.23 7.13 23.51
C SER A 93 5.32 5.67 23.94
#